data_AF-A0A2V2C4X9-F1
#
_entry.id   AF-A0A2V2C4X9-F1
#
_cell.length_a   1.000
_cell.length_b   1.000
_cell.length_c   1.000
_cell.angle_alpha   90.00
_cell.angle_beta   90.00
_cell.angle_gamma   90.00
#
_symmetry.space_group_name_H-M   'P 1'
#
loop_
_entity.id
_entity.type
_entity.pdbx_description
1 polymer ?
#
loop_
_entity_poly.entity_id
_entity_poly.type
_entity_poly.pdbx_seq_one_letter_code
_entity_poly.pdbx_strand_id
1 'polypeptide(L)'
;MRKEQLCVYLYKNCRGKKKSVSARTIRADLHMSENELRKHVNRLRRECIPIGSSSNGYYFAETAAEVYDTIKNLRRIRDGIDAAITGLECSMISFRGGDGV
;
A
#
# COMPACT_ATOMS: atom_id res chain seq x y z
N MET A 1 19.71 2.29 0.46
CA MET A 1 19.80 3.41 1.43
C MET A 1 18.45 4.06 1.71
N ARG A 2 17.70 4.56 0.71
CA ARG A 2 16.41 5.26 0.96
C ARG A 2 15.30 4.39 1.57
N LYS A 3 15.23 3.10 1.22
CA LYS A 3 14.34 2.13 1.85
C LYS A 3 14.69 1.91 3.32
N GLU A 4 15.97 1.76 3.64
CA GLU A 4 16.47 1.59 5.00
C GLU A 4 16.22 2.85 5.85
N GLN A 5 16.40 4.04 5.27
CA GLN A 5 16.06 5.31 5.91
C GLN A 5 14.56 5.39 6.26
N LEU A 6 13.68 4.97 5.35
CA LEU A 6 12.24 4.89 5.64
C LEU A 6 11.94 3.92 6.80
N CYS A 7 12.57 2.75 6.80
CA CYS A 7 12.42 1.77 7.88
C CYS A 7 12.84 2.38 9.23
N VAL A 8 14.03 2.98 9.29
CA VAL A 8 14.57 3.61 10.50
C VAL A 8 13.70 4.78 10.95
N TYR A 9 13.24 5.61 10.03
CA TYR A 9 12.35 6.73 10.33
C TYR A 9 11.05 6.25 10.98
N LEU A 10 10.38 5.25 10.38
CA LEU A 10 9.14 4.71 10.93
C LEU A 10 9.37 3.98 12.26
N TYR A 11 10.48 3.23 12.37
CA TYR A 11 10.83 2.52 13.59
C TYR A 11 11.13 3.46 14.76
N LYS A 12 11.78 4.60 14.53
CA LYS A 12 12.15 5.55 15.58
C LYS A 12 10.98 6.46 15.96
N ASN A 13 10.21 6.94 14.98
CA ASN A 13 9.25 8.02 15.20
C ASN A 13 7.78 7.57 15.19
N CYS A 14 7.46 6.45 14.51
CA CYS A 14 6.09 6.11 14.11
C CYS A 14 5.73 4.67 14.50
N ARG A 15 5.99 4.31 15.76
CA ARG A 15 5.67 2.97 16.29
C ARG A 15 4.20 2.87 16.68
N GLY A 16 3.54 1.84 16.15
CA GLY A 16 2.13 1.57 16.36
C GLY A 16 1.21 2.45 15.52
N LYS A 17 -0.01 1.97 15.29
CA LYS A 17 -1.04 2.63 14.46
C LYS A 17 -1.40 4.01 14.97
N LYS A 18 -1.32 4.24 16.29
CA LYS A 18 -1.59 5.54 16.93
C LYS A 18 -0.58 6.63 16.53
N LYS A 19 0.65 6.25 16.17
CA LYS A 19 1.71 7.17 15.72
C LYS A 19 1.91 7.12 14.21
N SER A 20 0.87 6.75 13.46
CA SER A 20 0.90 6.78 12.01
C SER A 20 1.17 8.18 11.49
N VAL A 21 2.00 8.27 10.46
CA VAL A 21 2.40 9.52 9.84
C VAL A 21 1.95 9.54 8.38
N SER A 22 1.49 10.69 7.93
CA SER A 22 0.96 10.85 6.58
C SER A 22 2.03 10.58 5.52
N ALA A 23 1.60 10.05 4.37
CA ALA A 23 2.48 9.88 3.22
C ALA A 23 3.10 11.22 2.76
N ARG A 24 2.39 12.34 2.95
CA ARG A 24 2.89 13.69 2.63
C ARG A 24 4.07 14.06 3.51
N THR A 25 3.95 13.84 4.82
CA THR A 25 5.00 14.14 5.79
C THR A 25 6.25 13.31 5.53
N ILE A 26 6.11 11.99 5.34
CA ILE A 26 7.25 11.12 5.03
C ILE A 26 7.99 11.58 3.78
N ARG A 27 7.26 11.97 2.73
CA ARG A 27 7.85 12.43 1.47
C ARG A 27 8.62 13.74 1.63
N ALA A 28 8.11 14.66 2.45
CA ALA A 28 8.78 15.92 2.77
C ALA A 28 10.06 15.66 3.57
N ASP A 29 9.98 14.87 4.64
CA ASP A 29 11.09 14.60 5.55
C ASP A 29 12.21 13.77 4.91
N LEU A 30 11.86 12.83 4.04
CA LEU A 30 12.81 11.92 3.40
C LEU A 30 13.11 12.27 1.93
N HIS A 31 12.63 13.42 1.46
CA HIS A 31 12.81 13.92 0.08
C HIS A 31 12.60 12.84 -0.99
N MET A 32 11.44 12.17 -0.95
CA MET A 32 11.10 11.10 -1.90
C MET A 32 9.77 11.34 -2.60
N SER A 33 9.65 10.84 -3.83
CA SER A 33 8.39 10.85 -4.55
C SER A 33 7.37 9.87 -3.94
N GLU A 34 6.10 10.03 -4.29
CA GLU A 34 5.05 9.11 -3.84
C GLU A 34 5.21 7.69 -4.39
N ASN A 35 5.65 7.58 -5.65
CA ASN A 35 5.96 6.30 -6.27
C ASN A 35 7.11 5.59 -5.54
N GLU A 36 8.16 6.32 -5.16
CA GLU A 36 9.28 5.75 -4.39
C GLU A 36 8.83 5.29 -3.00
N LEU A 37 8.03 6.11 -2.28
CA LEU A 37 7.49 5.73 -0.99
C LEU A 37 6.69 4.42 -1.07
N ARG A 38 5.75 4.32 -2.02
CA ARG A 38 4.94 3.11 -2.21
C ARG A 38 5.80 1.88 -2.57
N LYS A 39 6.79 2.05 -3.44
CA LYS A 39 7.74 0.97 -3.80
C LYS A 39 8.56 0.51 -2.60
N HIS A 40 9.07 1.45 -1.79
CA HIS A 40 9.86 1.12 -0.60
C HIS A 40 9.03 0.43 0.47
N VAL A 41 7.82 0.90 0.76
CA VAL A 41 6.90 0.23 1.69
C VAL A 41 6.60 -1.21 1.25
N ASN A 42 6.26 -1.41 -0.03
CA ASN A 42 5.98 -2.75 -0.54
C ASN A 42 7.21 -3.66 -0.48
N ARG A 43 8.41 -3.13 -0.77
CA ARG A 43 9.66 -3.89 -0.64
C ARG A 43 9.94 -4.29 0.81
N LEU A 44 9.78 -3.37 1.77
CA LEU A 44 9.93 -3.65 3.20
C LEU A 44 9.00 -4.78 3.66
N ARG A 45 7.73 -4.74 3.23
CA ARG A 45 6.76 -5.79 3.54
C ARG A 45 7.15 -7.16 2.98
N ARG A 46 7.68 -7.20 1.74
CA ARG A 46 8.19 -8.43 1.10
C ARG A 46 9.44 -8.98 1.79
N GLU A 47 10.19 -8.12 2.48
CA GLU A 47 11.34 -8.48 3.32
C GLU A 47 10.92 -8.78 4.78
N CYS A 48 9.63 -9.03 5.02
CA CYS A 48 9.07 -9.37 6.34
C CYS A 48 9.17 -8.26 7.39
N ILE A 49 9.36 -7.00 6.99
CA ILE A 49 9.37 -5.85 7.90
C ILE A 49 7.92 -5.35 8.10
N PRO A 50 7.45 -5.21 9.36
CA PRO A 50 6.03 -5.02 9.67
C PRO A 50 5.58 -3.57 9.48
N ILE A 51 5.66 -3.05 8.25
CA ILE A 51 5.21 -1.70 7.91
C ILE A 51 3.70 -1.70 7.68
N GLY A 52 2.97 -1.15 8.64
CA GLY A 52 1.53 -1.00 8.60
C GLY A 52 1.08 0.20 7.77
N SER A 53 -0.20 0.19 7.39
CA SER A 53 -0.87 1.35 6.79
C SER A 53 -2.29 1.52 7.34
N SER A 54 -2.70 2.75 7.57
CA SER A 54 -4.04 3.14 7.99
C SER A 54 -4.54 4.33 7.15
N SER A 55 -5.75 4.81 7.41
CA SER A 55 -6.28 6.06 6.84
C SER A 55 -5.37 7.28 7.11
N ASN A 56 -4.58 7.22 8.19
CA ASN A 56 -3.74 8.32 8.64
C ASN A 56 -2.30 8.22 8.09
N GLY A 57 -1.97 7.14 7.37
CA GLY A 57 -0.69 6.95 6.70
C GLY A 57 0.05 5.68 7.14
N TYR A 58 1.37 5.76 7.24
CA TYR A 58 2.24 4.59 7.48
C TYR A 58 2.81 4.59 8.89
N TYR A 59 3.13 3.40 9.40
CA TYR A 59 3.71 3.20 10.72
C TYR A 59 4.49 1.88 10.80
N PHE A 60 5.37 1.76 11.78
CA PHE A 60 6.00 0.49 12.15
C PHE A 60 5.08 -0.23 13.14
N ALA A 61 4.51 -1.38 12.77
CA ALA A 61 3.55 -2.08 13.62
C ALA A 61 4.22 -2.65 14.87
N GLU A 62 3.53 -2.54 16.01
CA GLU A 62 3.98 -3.06 17.31
C GLU A 62 3.23 -4.32 17.73
N THR A 63 2.09 -4.60 17.10
CA THR A 63 1.27 -5.77 17.43
C THR A 63 0.91 -6.57 16.20
N ALA A 64 0.68 -7.88 16.40
CA ALA A 64 0.18 -8.76 15.34
C ALA A 64 -1.19 -8.29 14.80
N ALA A 65 -2.02 -7.68 15.66
CA ALA A 65 -3.31 -7.12 15.25
C ALA A 65 -3.15 -5.99 14.23
N GLU A 66 -2.17 -5.10 14.41
CA GLU A 66 -1.89 -4.02 13.46
C GLU A 66 -1.33 -4.53 12.11
N VAL A 67 -0.51 -5.59 12.15
CA VAL A 67 -0.08 -6.29 10.94
C VAL A 67 -1.29 -6.90 10.23
N TYR A 68 -2.17 -7.58 10.97
CA TYR A 68 -3.37 -8.22 10.43
C TYR A 68 -4.35 -7.20 9.83
N ASP A 69 -4.55 -6.05 10.46
CA ASP A 69 -5.34 -4.93 9.93
C ASP A 69 -4.83 -4.51 8.54
N THR A 70 -3.49 -4.40 8.40
CA THR A 70 -2.86 -4.05 7.13
C THR A 70 -3.07 -5.15 6.08
N ILE A 71 -2.94 -6.43 6.47
CA ILE A 71 -3.23 -7.57 5.58
C ILE A 71 -4.68 -7.56 5.12
N LYS A 72 -5.64 -7.32 6.02
CA LYS A 72 -7.06 -7.22 5.70
C LYS A 72 -7.33 -6.11 4.68
N ASN A 73 -6.69 -4.96 4.83
CA ASN A 73 -6.80 -3.88 3.86
C ASN A 73 -6.23 -4.25 2.48
N LEU A 74 -5.05 -4.89 2.45
CA LEU A 74 -4.44 -5.35 1.20
C LEU A 74 -5.31 -6.39 0.48
N ARG A 75 -5.94 -7.31 1.21
CA ARG A 75 -6.90 -8.26 0.63
C ARG A 75 -8.10 -7.55 0.01
N ARG A 76 -8.69 -6.56 0.71
CA ARG A 76 -9.78 -5.75 0.14
C ARG A 76 -9.37 -5.03 -1.14
N ILE A 77 -8.15 -4.47 -1.18
CA ILE A 77 -7.62 -3.82 -2.39
C ILE A 77 -7.49 -4.83 -3.53
N ARG A 78 -6.94 -6.03 -3.26
CA ARG A 78 -6.87 -7.11 -4.25
C ARG A 78 -8.25 -7.46 -4.78
N ASP A 79 -9.23 -7.68 -3.90
CA ASP A 79 -10.58 -8.07 -4.32
C ASP A 79 -11.24 -6.98 -5.21
N GLY A 80 -10.97 -5.70 -4.93
CA GLY A 80 -11.42 -4.59 -5.79
C GLY A 80 -10.72 -4.53 -7.15
N ILE A 81 -9.43 -4.89 -7.21
CA ILE A 81 -8.68 -5.01 -8.47
C ILE A 81 -9.23 -6.18 -9.29
N ASP A 82 -9.47 -7.33 -8.65
CA ASP A 82 -10.04 -8.51 -9.31
C ASP A 82 -11.42 -8.19 -9.92
N ALA A 83 -12.27 -7.48 -9.18
CA ALA A 83 -13.57 -7.01 -9.69
C ALA A 83 -13.43 -6.07 -10.90
N ALA A 84 -12.45 -5.16 -10.88
CA ALA A 84 -12.17 -4.29 -12.01
C ALA A 84 -11.67 -5.07 -13.24
N ILE A 85 -10.82 -6.08 -13.04
CA ILE A 85 -10.36 -6.99 -14.10
C ILE A 85 -11.57 -7.71 -14.72
N THR A 86 -12.44 -8.31 -13.92
CA THR A 86 -13.66 -8.97 -14.42
C THR A 86 -14.54 -8.00 -15.21
N GLY A 87 -14.71 -6.76 -14.75
CA GLY A 87 -15.45 -5.75 -15.50
C GLY A 87 -14.85 -5.44 -16.87
N LEU A 88 -13.51 -5.32 -16.95
CA LEU A 88 -12.80 -5.12 -18.22
C LEU A 88 -12.93 -6.34 -19.14
N GLU A 89 -12.82 -7.56 -18.59
CA GLU A 89 -13.02 -8.80 -19.34
C GLU A 89 -14.45 -8.89 -19.91
N CYS A 90 -15.48 -8.55 -19.12
CA CYS A 90 -16.86 -8.47 -19.60
C CYS A 90 -17.05 -7.40 -20.67
N SER A 91 -16.35 -6.26 -20.58
CA SER A 91 -16.42 -5.22 -21.61
C SER A 91 -15.93 -5.71 -22.97
N MET A 92 -15.12 -6.78 -23.04
CA MET A 92 -14.70 -7.38 -24.30
C MET A 92 -15.87 -7.93 -25.13
N ILE A 93 -17.03 -8.21 -24.51
CA ILE A 93 -18.25 -8.66 -25.21
C ILE A 93 -18.72 -7.61 -26.23
N SER A 94 -18.60 -6.31 -25.92
CA SER A 94 -19.03 -5.25 -26.84
C SER A 94 -18.21 -5.22 -28.14
N PHE A 95 -16.95 -5.67 -28.09
CA PHE A 95 -16.07 -5.78 -29.25
C PHE A 95 -16.31 -7.05 -30.08
N ARG A 96 -17.04 -8.04 -29.55
CA ARG A 96 -17.36 -9.30 -30.25
C ARG A 96 -18.64 -9.24 -31.09
N GLY A 97 -19.40 -8.15 -31.02
CA GLY A 97 -20.62 -7.92 -31.81
C GLY A 97 -20.42 -7.22 -33.16
N GLY A 98 -19.17 -7.12 -33.64
CA GLY A 98 -18.85 -6.56 -34.95
C GLY A 98 -19.10 -7.55 -36.08
N ASP A 99 -20.37 -7.91 -36.31
CA ASP A 99 -20.92 -8.39 -37.58
C ASP A 99 -22.44 -8.12 -37.51
N GLY A 100 -22.85 -6.88 -37.83
CA GLY A 100 -24.27 -6.53 -37.91
C GLY A 100 -24.65 -5.08 -37.60
N VAL A 101 -23.98 -4.11 -38.22
CA VAL A 101 -24.63 -2.87 -38.71
C VAL A 101 -24.09 -2.56 -40.09
#